data_AF-A0AAV5T4P5-F1
#
_entry.id   AF-A0AAV5T4P5-F1
#
_cell.length_a   1.000
_cell.length_b   1.000
_cell.length_c   1.000
_cell.angle_alpha   90.00
_cell.angle_beta   90.00
_cell.angle_gamma   90.00
#
_symmetry.space_group_name_H-M   'P 1'
#
loop_
_entity.id
_entity.type
_entity.pdbx_description
1 polymer ?
#
loop_
_entity_poly.entity_id
_entity_poly.type
_entity_poly.pdbx_seq_one_letter_code
_entity_poly.pdbx_strand_id
1 'polypeptide(L)' 'QLGFSLQMSTKVLFFLLFLTIVMIQVEQVQGQNMVFVNACNEVCPRIPAERNECCRAHGYPKGMVPASCNVLKWAWCYV' A
#
# COMPACT_ATOMS: atom_id res chain seq x y z
N GLN A 1 27.16 22.38 28.39
CA GLN A 1 27.17 22.53 26.92
C GLN A 1 25.74 22.40 26.39
N LEU A 2 24.92 23.45 26.53
CA LEU A 2 23.54 23.48 26.05
C LEU A 2 23.33 24.85 25.41
N GLY A 3 23.88 25.00 24.21
CA GLY A 3 23.89 26.24 23.46
C GLY A 3 23.96 25.93 21.97
N PHE A 4 23.12 25.00 21.50
CA PHE A 4 22.91 24.83 20.08
C PHE A 4 22.05 26.00 19.60
N SER A 5 22.76 27.01 19.09
CA SER A 5 22.28 28.19 18.39
C SER A 5 20.93 27.97 17.70
N LEU A 6 19.86 28.43 18.35
CA LEU A 6 18.50 28.60 17.81
C LEU A 6 18.43 29.78 16.82
N GLN A 7 19.49 30.00 16.02
CA GLN A 7 19.46 30.86 14.84
C GLN A 7 19.27 29.98 13.59
N MET A 8 18.52 28.89 13.73
CA MET A 8 17.92 28.21 12.58
C MET A 8 16.93 29.20 11.98
N SER A 9 17.28 29.81 10.85
CA SER A 9 16.37 30.63 10.05
C SER A 9 14.99 29.99 10.06
N THR A 10 13.93 30.74 10.37
CA THR A 10 12.55 30.22 10.46
C THR A 10 12.18 29.35 9.24
N LYS A 11 12.77 29.66 8.08
CA LYS A 11 12.73 28.87 6.84
C LYS A 11 13.21 27.41 6.98
N VAL A 12 14.30 27.17 7.71
CA VAL A 12 14.84 25.83 8.01
C VAL A 12 13.92 25.06 8.94
N LEU A 13 13.31 25.75 9.92
CA LEU A 13 12.33 25.13 10.80
C LEU A 13 11.10 24.65 10.00
N PHE A 14 10.54 25.50 9.13
CA PHE A 14 9.45 25.13 8.24
C PHE A 14 9.83 24.00 7.28
N PHE A 15 11.05 24.01 6.75
CA PHE A 15 11.54 22.97 5.84
C PHE A 15 11.63 21.60 6.54
N LEU A 16 12.15 21.56 7.77
CA LEU A 16 12.21 20.33 8.57
C LEU A 16 10.81 19.83 8.95
N LEU A 17 9.88 20.74 9.28
CA LEU A 17 8.50 20.42 9.61
C LEU A 17 7.73 19.88 8.38
N PHE A 18 8.02 20.43 7.20
CA PHE A 18 7.47 19.92 5.95
C PHE A 18 7.99 18.52 5.62
N LEU A 19 9.30 18.29 5.79
CA LEU A 19 9.91 16.98 5.55
C LEU A 19 9.33 15.90 6.48
N THR A 20 9.10 16.19 7.76
CA THR A 20 8.50 15.21 8.67
C THR A 20 7.05 14.88 8.30
N ILE A 21 6.25 15.88 7.88
CA ILE A 21 4.89 15.67 7.40
C ILE A 21 4.88 14.78 6.15
N VAL A 22 5.77 15.05 5.18
CA VAL A 22 5.89 14.24 3.95
C VAL A 22 6.23 12.79 4.28
N MET A 23 7.15 12.55 5.22
CA MET A 23 7.54 11.18 5.60
C MET A 23 6.38 10.41 6.25
N ILE A 24 5.56 11.05 7.09
CA ILE A 24 4.40 10.42 7.73
C ILE A 24 3.32 10.02 6.70
N GLN A 25 3.18 10.78 5.61
CA GLN A 25 2.21 10.46 4.55
C GLN A 25 2.61 9.22 3.74
N VAL A 26 3.91 8.89 3.63
CA VAL A 26 4.37 7.72 2.88
C VAL A 26 3.94 6.42 3.57
N GLU A 27 3.92 6.36 4.89
CA GLU A 27 3.55 5.16 5.65
C GLU A 27 2.04 4.84 5.56
N GLN A 28 1.19 5.86 5.44
CA GLN A 28 -0.27 5.65 5.35
C GLN A 28 -0.72 5.09 3.99
N VAL A 29 0.05 5.31 2.92
CA VAL A 29 -0.23 4.73 1.59
C VAL A 29 0.11 3.23 1.56
N GLN A 30 0.95 2.73 2.48
CA GLN A 30 1.26 1.29 2.59
C GLN A 30 0.17 0.48 3.30
N GLY A 31 -0.86 1.13 3.88
CA GLY A 31 -1.98 0.46 4.54
C GLY A 31 -2.87 -0.37 3.61
N GLN A 32 -2.79 -0.12 2.30
CA GLN A 32 -3.48 -0.91 1.28
C GLN A 32 -2.46 -1.68 0.44
N ASN A 33 -1.84 -2.70 1.05
CA ASN A 33 -1.03 -3.72 0.37
C ASN A 33 -1.91 -4.61 -0.53
N MET A 34 -2.68 -4.01 -1.43
CA MET A 34 -3.51 -4.69 -2.40
C MET A 34 -3.31 -4.08 -3.78
N VAL A 35 -3.03 -4.93 -4.76
CA VAL A 35 -2.93 -4.53 -6.16
C VAL A 35 -4.08 -5.16 -6.93
N PHE A 36 -4.72 -4.34 -7.76
CA PHE A 36 -5.73 -4.81 -8.67
C PHE A 36 -5.09 -5.62 -9.81
N VAL A 37 -5.54 -6.86 -10.02
CA VAL A 37 -5.03 -7.75 -11.06
C VAL A 37 -6.18 -8.11 -11.99
N ASN A 38 -6.31 -7.36 -13.09
CA ASN A 38 -7.42 -7.51 -14.03
C ASN A 38 -7.52 -8.93 -14.61
N ALA A 39 -6.39 -9.59 -14.85
CA ALA A 39 -6.36 -10.97 -15.33
C ALA A 39 -7.09 -11.93 -14.37
N CYS A 40 -6.96 -11.73 -13.06
CA CYS A 40 -7.60 -12.60 -12.07
C CYS A 40 -9.11 -12.37 -11.92
N ASN A 41 -9.72 -11.42 -12.66
CA ASN A 41 -11.18 -11.28 -12.69
C ASN A 41 -11.87 -12.49 -13.31
N GLU A 42 -11.23 -13.16 -14.27
CA GLU A 42 -11.81 -14.33 -14.94
C GLU A 42 -11.91 -15.56 -14.01
N VAL A 43 -11.06 -15.60 -12.97
CA VAL A 43 -11.07 -16.66 -11.95
C VAL A 43 -11.92 -16.29 -10.72
N CYS A 44 -12.50 -15.09 -10.67
CA CYS A 44 -13.43 -14.72 -9.60
C CYS A 44 -14.66 -15.65 -9.43
N PRO A 45 -15.26 -16.27 -10.46
CA PRO A 45 -16.32 -17.26 -10.24
C PRO A 45 -15.80 -18.63 -9.74
N ARG A 46 -14.47 -18.84 -9.72
CA ARG A 46 -13.85 -20.12 -9.36
C ARG A 46 -13.68 -20.29 -7.85
N ILE A 47 -13.16 -21.45 -7.44
CA ILE A 47 -12.87 -21.76 -6.04
C ILE A 47 -11.75 -20.87 -5.47
N PRO A 48 -11.70 -20.62 -4.15
CA PRO A 48 -10.69 -19.76 -3.54
C PRO A 48 -9.23 -20.20 -3.81
N ALA A 49 -8.99 -21.51 -3.96
CA ALA A 49 -7.66 -22.03 -4.29
C ALA A 49 -7.16 -21.53 -5.66
N GLU A 50 -8.01 -21.58 -6.69
CA GLU A 50 -7.67 -21.09 -8.04
C GLU A 50 -7.47 -19.56 -8.07
N ARG A 51 -8.28 -18.82 -7.28
CA ARG A 51 -8.12 -17.37 -7.12
C ARG A 51 -6.76 -17.00 -6.53
N ASN A 52 -6.36 -17.69 -5.46
CA ASN A 52 -5.07 -17.48 -4.82
C ASN A 52 -3.91 -17.85 -5.75
N GLU A 53 -4.07 -18.92 -6.52
CA GLU A 53 -3.06 -19.35 -7.48
C GLU A 53 -2.86 -18.33 -8.61
N CYS A 54 -3.95 -17.71 -9.09
CA CYS A 54 -3.83 -16.61 -10.06
C CYS A 54 -2.98 -15.45 -9.51
N CYS A 55 -3.26 -14.99 -8.29
CA CYS A 55 -2.44 -13.96 -7.65
C CYS A 55 -0.97 -14.38 -7.52
N ARG A 56 -0.70 -15.64 -7.13
CA ARG A 56 0.66 -16.18 -7.04
C ARG A 56 1.37 -16.21 -8.38
N ALA A 57 0.69 -16.61 -9.45
CA ALA A 57 1.21 -16.60 -10.81
C ALA A 57 1.58 -15.18 -11.30
N HIS A 58 0.91 -14.16 -10.77
CA HIS A 58 1.20 -12.75 -11.04
C HIS A 58 2.20 -12.10 -10.06
N GLY A 59 2.87 -12.89 -9.21
CA GLY A 59 3.91 -12.41 -8.31
C GLY A 59 3.42 -11.96 -6.93
N TYR A 60 2.17 -12.27 -6.57
CA TYR A 60 1.55 -11.92 -5.29
C TYR A 60 1.44 -13.18 -4.40
N PRO A 61 2.47 -13.52 -3.60
CA PRO A 61 2.56 -14.81 -2.89
C PRO A 61 1.48 -14.99 -1.82
N LYS A 62 1.00 -13.87 -1.27
CA LYS A 62 -0.04 -13.81 -0.23
C LYS A 62 -1.44 -14.13 -0.75
N GLY A 63 -1.62 -14.24 -2.08
CA GLY A 63 -2.89 -14.63 -2.69
C GLY A 63 -3.90 -13.48 -2.85
N MET A 64 -5.16 -13.84 -3.08
CA MET A 64 -6.24 -12.90 -3.35
C MET A 64 -6.86 -12.37 -2.06
N VAL A 65 -7.17 -11.07 -2.03
CA VAL A 65 -7.90 -10.42 -0.93
C VAL A 65 -9.28 -11.08 -0.78
N PRO A 66 -9.66 -11.54 0.42
CA PRO A 66 -10.96 -12.16 0.65
C PRO A 66 -12.09 -11.18 0.33
N ALA A 67 -13.20 -11.71 -0.17
CA ALA A 67 -14.38 -10.95 -0.60
C ALA A 67 -14.19 -9.94 -1.75
N SER A 68 -12.97 -9.77 -2.29
CA SER A 68 -12.70 -8.88 -3.43
C SER A 68 -13.59 -9.19 -4.65
N CYS A 69 -13.66 -10.46 -5.04
CA CYS A 69 -14.51 -10.92 -6.14
C CYS A 69 -16.03 -10.81 -5.87
N ASN A 70 -16.48 -10.90 -4.61
CA ASN A 70 -17.91 -10.95 -4.28
C ASN A 70 -18.50 -9.55 -4.04
N VAL A 71 -17.74 -8.65 -3.41
CA VAL A 71 -18.19 -7.31 -3.02
C VAL A 71 -17.77 -6.28 -4.06
N LEU A 72 -16.51 -6.31 -4.46
CA LEU A 72 -15.98 -5.34 -5.42
C LEU A 72 -16.25 -5.77 -6.86
N LYS A 73 -16.46 -7.07 -7.12
CA LYS A 73 -16.50 -7.67 -8.47
C LYS A 73 -15.16 -7.52 -9.23
N TRP A 74 -14.08 -7.28 -8.49
CA TRP A 74 -12.73 -7.09 -9.01
C TRP A 74 -11.76 -7.94 -8.19
N ALA A 75 -10.76 -8.51 -8.84
CA ALA A 75 -9.70 -9.29 -8.22
C ALA A 75 -8.60 -8.37 -7.68
N TRP A 76 -8.41 -8.41 -6.37
CA TRP A 76 -7.33 -7.71 -5.68
C TRP A 76 -6.39 -8.74 -5.05
N CYS A 77 -5.09 -8.61 -5.26
CA CYS A 77 -4.07 -9.49 -4.72
C CYS A 77 -3.26 -8.77 -3.65
N TYR A 78 -2.85 -9.48 -2.61
CA TYR A 78 -1.99 -8.90 -1.57
C TYR A 78 -0.56 -8.70 -2.08
N VAL A 79 -0.02 -7.50 -1.89
CA VAL A 79 1.40 -7.19 -2.11
C VAL A 79 2.25 -7.79 -1.00
#